data_AF-A0A534QN13-F1
#
_entry.id   AF-A0A534QN13-F1
#
_cell.length_a   1.000
_cell.length_b   1.000
_cell.length_c   1.000
_cell.angle_alpha   90.00
_cell.angle_beta   90.00
_cell.angle_gamma   90.00
#
_symmetry.space_group_name_H-M   'P 1'
#
loop_
_entity.id
_entity.type
_entity.pdbx_description
1 polymer ?
#
loop_
_entity_poly.entity_id
_entity_poly.type
_entity_poly.pdbx_seq_one_letter_code
_entity_poly.pdbx_strand_id
1 'polypeptide(L)'
;MRSFPSSTRSSEGHHGRESRHDTRTWGRAARPRSREAARAASGCRDRRPRLGRGIRQPPPGQGPQAEARLQPELVERGDDRRRLPVEPGRVRRRAVVHRRRPRPPLREASEGRDVSSPGIPRWRHERFGAIVALDDPPILAHVDQELARELGIPPSPLWGAPPREALEAPVEAHLTVTRRCNLTCSHCYQESSPEASGSNLTLQEWLPRLDALARASVFHVAIGGGEALTRPDLLEIAGAARARGITPNLTTNGALVTEAFAARAATLFGQINVSIDALPPVRVFGADKATSGMRAAAILVRAGARVGVNVVVARQNFELIDPIVAWAAASGLVEVELLRLKPTGRARVRYLEERLTREQRERLFPLALELATRHGIPVKLDCSAAPFVAWHAPDAERLEQFEVAGCIGSLSLLGVDERGKTSACSFYPGGGDDVVDLKRGWEASAAYAPFRNYVDTAEEPCRSCPYLRTCRGGCRAVALFLTRRDDAPDPECPRVEDHQRARL
;
A
#
# COMPACT_ATOMS: atom_id res chain seq x y z
N MET A 1 17.41 -47.90 62.61
CA MET A 1 16.91 -47.20 61.39
C MET A 1 17.52 -45.81 61.41
N ARG A 2 18.75 -45.59 60.91
CA ARG A 2 19.18 -45.36 59.51
C ARG A 2 18.49 -44.17 58.84
N SER A 3 19.15 -43.15 58.27
CA SER A 3 20.54 -42.63 58.36
C SER A 3 20.69 -41.39 57.44
N PHE A 4 21.17 -40.30 58.06
CA PHE A 4 22.08 -39.17 57.72
C PHE A 4 22.99 -39.13 56.43
N PRO A 5 23.81 -38.04 56.20
CA PRO A 5 23.93 -37.25 54.94
C PRO A 5 25.40 -37.04 54.46
N SER A 6 25.72 -35.96 53.73
CA SER A 6 26.96 -35.11 53.81
C SER A 6 26.93 -34.08 52.65
N SER A 7 27.25 -32.77 52.71
CA SER A 7 28.06 -31.84 53.52
C SER A 7 29.57 -31.96 53.43
N THR A 8 30.22 -30.95 52.85
CA THR A 8 31.45 -30.33 53.37
C THR A 8 31.50 -28.84 53.04
N ARG A 9 31.73 -28.04 54.08
CA ARG A 9 32.12 -26.62 54.11
C ARG A 9 33.58 -26.54 54.58
N SER A 10 34.28 -25.46 54.21
CA SER A 10 35.26 -24.70 55.01
C SER A 10 35.89 -23.65 54.05
N SER A 11 36.27 -22.42 54.40
CA SER A 11 36.36 -21.63 55.63
C SER A 11 36.65 -20.16 55.20
N GLU A 12 35.91 -19.17 55.69
CA GLU A 12 36.37 -18.07 56.59
C GLU A 12 37.42 -17.07 56.08
N GLY A 13 37.19 -15.78 56.33
CA GLY A 13 38.26 -14.80 56.55
C GLY A 13 38.06 -13.38 56.01
N HIS A 14 37.60 -12.46 56.86
CA HIS A 14 37.62 -10.99 56.69
C HIS A 14 39.05 -10.39 56.63
N HIS A 15 39.27 -9.35 55.81
CA HIS A 15 39.60 -7.97 56.23
C HIS A 15 40.01 -7.09 55.02
N GLY A 16 39.69 -5.80 55.09
CA GLY A 16 39.79 -4.85 53.99
C GLY A 16 41.08 -4.05 53.93
N ARG A 17 41.18 -3.21 52.89
CA ARG A 17 41.58 -1.79 52.96
C ARG A 17 41.56 -1.16 51.57
N GLU A 18 41.17 0.11 51.59
CA GLU A 18 41.18 1.07 50.50
C GLU A 18 42.58 1.29 49.92
N SER A 19 42.68 1.66 48.64
CA SER A 19 42.95 3.05 48.23
C SER A 19 43.76 3.18 46.92
N ARG A 20 43.44 4.28 46.21
CA ARG A 20 44.25 5.07 45.26
C ARG A 20 44.21 4.74 43.76
N HIS A 21 43.55 5.67 43.05
CA HIS A 21 44.08 6.49 41.95
C HIS A 21 45.29 5.96 41.17
N ASP A 22 45.19 5.88 39.84
CA ASP A 22 45.85 6.92 39.02
C ASP A 22 45.24 7.07 37.62
N THR A 23 45.01 8.32 37.26
CA THR A 23 44.72 8.85 35.92
C THR A 23 46.04 9.25 35.27
N ARG A 24 46.27 8.97 33.98
CA ARG A 24 47.14 9.84 33.16
C ARG A 24 47.00 9.62 31.64
N THR A 25 46.57 10.70 31.02
CA THR A 25 46.69 11.13 29.62
C THR A 25 48.13 11.37 29.17
N TRP A 26 48.46 11.04 27.91
CA TRP A 26 49.49 11.63 27.02
C TRP A 26 49.06 11.26 25.58
N GLY A 27 49.20 12.02 24.49
CA GLY A 27 49.88 13.26 24.11
C GLY A 27 49.85 13.35 22.57
N ARG A 28 49.89 14.57 22.01
CA ARG A 28 49.68 14.92 20.59
C ARG A 28 50.90 14.68 19.66
N ALA A 29 50.62 14.81 18.35
CA ALA A 29 51.49 15.18 17.19
C ALA A 29 52.29 14.01 16.55
N ALA A 30 52.54 13.94 15.23
CA ALA A 30 52.71 14.97 14.20
C ALA A 30 52.44 14.45 12.75
N ARG A 31 52.34 15.39 11.79
CA ARG A 31 52.24 15.22 10.33
C ARG A 31 53.53 14.66 9.69
N PRO A 32 53.48 14.31 8.39
CA PRO A 32 54.34 15.04 7.45
C PRO A 32 53.62 15.57 6.18
N ARG A 33 54.07 16.76 5.75
CA ARG A 33 54.04 17.34 4.38
C ARG A 33 55.19 16.66 3.57
N SER A 34 55.34 16.66 2.24
CA SER A 34 54.89 17.51 1.13
C SER A 34 55.37 16.90 -0.20
N ARG A 35 54.59 17.15 -1.28
CA ARG A 35 54.94 17.61 -2.67
C ARG A 35 56.15 16.97 -3.38
N GLU A 36 56.01 16.46 -4.61
CA GLU A 36 56.06 17.15 -5.94
C GLU A 36 55.90 16.03 -7.01
N ALA A 37 55.44 16.18 -8.26
CA ALA A 37 55.30 17.31 -9.18
C ALA A 37 54.27 16.98 -10.27
N ALA A 38 53.75 18.05 -10.89
CA ALA A 38 52.83 18.07 -12.03
C ALA A 38 53.56 17.89 -13.38
N ARG A 39 52.83 17.47 -14.43
CA ARG A 39 52.71 18.18 -15.75
C ARG A 39 51.89 17.42 -16.80
N ALA A 40 51.35 18.21 -17.74
CA ALA A 40 50.69 17.91 -19.02
C ALA A 40 49.13 17.82 -18.97
N ALA A 41 48.40 18.93 -19.20
CA ALA A 41 48.06 19.57 -20.50
C ALA A 41 46.90 18.82 -21.20
N SER A 42 45.65 19.31 -21.20
CA SER A 42 45.06 20.48 -21.89
C SER A 42 44.15 19.99 -23.03
N GLY A 43 42.85 20.32 -22.99
CA GLY A 43 41.98 20.12 -24.14
C GLY A 43 40.48 20.28 -23.88
N CYS A 44 39.91 21.30 -24.50
CA CYS A 44 38.52 21.41 -24.95
C CYS A 44 37.43 22.03 -24.04
N ARG A 45 37.33 23.36 -24.20
CA ARG A 45 36.13 24.13 -24.65
C ARG A 45 34.88 24.13 -23.75
N ASP A 46 34.79 25.24 -23.04
CA ASP A 46 33.58 26.01 -22.69
C ASP A 46 32.40 25.82 -23.67
N ARG A 47 31.30 25.26 -23.16
CA ARG A 47 29.94 25.51 -23.63
C ARG A 47 28.98 25.54 -22.45
N ARG A 48 28.73 26.74 -21.92
CA ARG A 48 27.56 27.01 -21.06
C ARG A 48 26.28 26.96 -21.92
N PRO A 49 25.25 26.18 -21.56
CA PRO A 49 23.93 26.38 -22.13
C PRO A 49 23.27 27.59 -21.47
N ARG A 50 22.75 28.47 -22.31
CA ARG A 50 22.02 29.69 -21.93
C ARG A 50 20.75 29.32 -21.15
N LEU A 51 20.59 29.96 -19.99
CA LEU A 51 19.34 30.00 -19.21
C LEU A 51 18.21 30.58 -20.08
N GLY A 52 17.23 29.73 -20.39
CA GLY A 52 15.98 30.11 -21.02
C GLY A 52 15.00 30.69 -20.00
N ARG A 53 14.70 31.96 -20.20
CA ARG A 53 13.66 32.83 -19.61
C ARG A 53 12.46 32.13 -18.94
N GLY A 54 12.33 32.38 -17.64
CA GLY A 54 11.12 32.80 -16.90
C GLY A 54 9.78 32.15 -17.25
N ILE A 55 9.40 31.13 -16.48
CA ILE A 55 7.98 30.83 -16.22
C ILE A 55 7.54 31.79 -15.10
N ARG A 56 6.71 32.78 -15.46
CA ARG A 56 6.06 33.66 -14.48
C ARG A 56 5.21 32.80 -13.54
N GLN A 57 5.38 32.98 -12.23
CA GLN A 57 4.42 32.49 -11.25
C GLN A 57 3.04 33.08 -11.57
N PRO A 58 1.95 32.31 -11.57
CA PRO A 58 0.62 32.87 -11.67
C PRO A 58 0.34 33.74 -10.44
N PRO A 59 -0.43 34.84 -10.58
CA PRO A 59 -0.74 35.72 -9.47
C PRO A 59 -1.53 34.96 -8.38
N PRO A 60 -1.40 35.35 -7.10
CA PRO A 60 -2.14 34.74 -6.02
C PRO A 60 -3.62 35.11 -6.16
N GLY A 61 -4.50 34.10 -6.30
CA GLY A 61 -5.95 34.32 -6.20
C GLY A 61 -6.84 33.56 -7.18
N GLN A 62 -6.29 32.84 -8.17
CA GLN A 62 -7.09 31.99 -9.06
C GLN A 62 -6.34 30.69 -9.36
N GLY A 63 -6.23 29.81 -8.36
CA GLY A 63 -6.09 28.38 -8.64
C GLY A 63 -7.41 27.88 -9.26
N PRO A 64 -7.42 26.75 -9.99
CA PRO A 64 -8.68 26.18 -10.40
C PRO A 64 -9.50 25.93 -9.13
N GLN A 65 -10.58 26.68 -8.94
CA GLN A 65 -11.67 26.26 -8.07
C GLN A 65 -12.34 25.09 -8.78
N ALA A 66 -11.64 23.96 -8.83
CA ALA A 66 -12.31 22.70 -8.91
C ALA A 66 -13.03 22.58 -7.56
N GLU A 67 -14.32 22.92 -7.55
CA GLU A 67 -15.24 22.03 -6.85
C GLU A 67 -14.77 20.63 -7.24
N ALA A 68 -14.32 19.83 -6.28
CA ALA A 68 -14.05 18.42 -6.52
C ALA A 68 -15.40 17.75 -6.83
N ARG A 69 -15.94 18.02 -8.01
CA ARG A 69 -16.87 17.17 -8.70
C ARG A 69 -16.00 16.02 -9.17
N LEU A 70 -16.26 14.86 -8.57
CA LEU A 70 -15.86 13.60 -9.16
C LEU A 70 -16.44 13.60 -10.59
N GLN A 71 -15.57 13.49 -11.59
CA GLN A 71 -15.83 13.31 -13.03
C GLN A 71 -15.99 14.57 -13.90
N PRO A 72 -15.55 14.44 -15.17
CA PRO A 72 -16.51 14.57 -16.26
C PRO A 72 -16.41 13.47 -17.36
N GLU A 73 -17.60 12.99 -17.72
CA GLU A 73 -18.17 12.62 -19.03
C GLU A 73 -17.41 11.83 -20.12
N LEU A 74 -18.17 10.86 -20.65
CA LEU A 74 -17.91 10.01 -21.81
C LEU A 74 -17.60 10.79 -23.10
N VAL A 75 -16.56 10.35 -23.80
CA VAL A 75 -16.43 10.57 -25.24
C VAL A 75 -17.05 9.37 -25.98
N GLU A 76 -18.27 9.55 -26.49
CA GLU A 76 -18.83 8.64 -27.50
C GLU A 76 -18.25 8.93 -28.90
N ARG A 77 -17.92 7.84 -29.63
CA ARG A 77 -18.08 7.58 -31.09
C ARG A 77 -17.19 6.37 -31.45
N GLY A 78 -17.61 5.33 -32.16
CA GLY A 78 -18.88 5.08 -32.83
C GLY A 78 -18.99 3.62 -33.30
N ASP A 79 -20.22 3.30 -33.67
CA ASP A 79 -20.79 2.04 -34.15
C ASP A 79 -19.94 1.32 -35.23
N ASP A 80 -19.70 0.01 -35.06
CA ASP A 80 -19.73 -0.88 -36.22
C ASP A 80 -20.32 -2.25 -35.86
N ARG A 81 -21.53 -2.45 -36.36
CA ARG A 81 -22.39 -3.62 -36.16
C ARG A 81 -21.84 -4.80 -36.94
N ARG A 82 -21.49 -5.90 -36.27
CA ARG A 82 -21.59 -7.25 -36.87
C ARG A 82 -22.19 -8.25 -35.90
N ARG A 83 -23.47 -8.56 -36.17
CA ARG A 83 -24.22 -9.67 -35.58
C ARG A 83 -23.62 -11.00 -36.03
N LEU A 84 -23.49 -11.96 -35.11
CA LEU A 84 -23.32 -13.38 -35.45
C LEU A 84 -24.31 -14.23 -34.63
N PRO A 85 -24.86 -15.32 -35.20
CA PRO A 85 -26.03 -16.01 -34.68
C PRO A 85 -25.68 -17.09 -33.65
N VAL A 86 -26.58 -17.29 -32.69
CA VAL A 86 -26.59 -18.39 -31.71
C VAL A 86 -27.38 -19.56 -32.26
N GLU A 87 -26.80 -20.77 -32.24
CA GLU A 87 -27.55 -22.03 -32.38
C GLU A 87 -27.52 -22.87 -31.08
N PRO A 88 -28.61 -23.56 -30.70
CA PRO A 88 -28.69 -24.33 -29.46
C PRO A 88 -28.40 -25.82 -29.65
N GLY A 89 -27.27 -26.30 -29.12
CA GLY A 89 -26.90 -27.72 -29.08
C GLY A 89 -27.15 -28.38 -27.72
N ARG A 90 -28.07 -29.34 -27.67
CA ARG A 90 -28.38 -30.20 -26.51
C ARG A 90 -27.20 -31.09 -26.13
N VAL A 91 -26.76 -31.05 -24.87
CA VAL A 91 -25.98 -32.15 -24.25
C VAL A 91 -26.59 -32.49 -22.88
N ARG A 92 -27.16 -33.71 -22.79
CA ARG A 92 -27.63 -34.30 -21.53
C ARG A 92 -26.41 -34.76 -20.72
N ARG A 93 -26.25 -34.26 -19.48
CA ARG A 93 -25.38 -34.86 -18.47
C ARG A 93 -26.16 -35.18 -17.20
N ARG A 94 -26.07 -36.43 -16.76
CA ARG A 94 -26.69 -37.01 -15.56
C ARG A 94 -26.25 -36.23 -14.31
N ALA A 95 -27.21 -35.83 -13.49
CA ALA A 95 -26.96 -35.23 -12.18
C ALA A 95 -26.58 -36.32 -11.16
N VAL A 96 -25.40 -36.20 -10.57
CA VAL A 96 -25.00 -36.93 -9.36
C VAL A 96 -25.32 -36.02 -8.17
N VAL A 97 -26.25 -36.45 -7.33
CA VAL A 97 -26.73 -35.67 -6.17
C VAL A 97 -25.77 -35.88 -4.99
N HIS A 98 -24.89 -34.90 -4.73
CA HIS A 98 -24.21 -34.80 -3.44
C HIS A 98 -25.09 -33.99 -2.46
N ARG A 99 -25.50 -34.62 -1.36
CA ARG A 99 -26.24 -33.98 -0.26
C ARG A 99 -25.38 -32.86 0.35
N ARG A 100 -25.77 -31.60 0.11
CA ARG A 100 -25.18 -30.40 0.75
C ARG A 100 -25.58 -30.35 2.23
N ARG A 101 -24.61 -30.11 3.11
CA ARG A 101 -24.87 -29.71 4.51
C ARG A 101 -25.62 -28.37 4.54
N PRO A 102 -26.52 -28.13 5.52
CA PRO A 102 -27.30 -26.91 5.58
C PRO A 102 -26.40 -25.69 5.85
N ARG A 103 -26.55 -24.64 5.02
CA ARG A 103 -25.97 -23.31 5.26
C ARG A 103 -26.72 -22.65 6.43
N PRO A 104 -26.04 -22.00 7.40
CA PRO A 104 -26.74 -21.16 8.37
C PRO A 104 -27.37 -19.96 7.66
N PRO A 105 -28.50 -19.43 8.16
CA PRO A 105 -29.22 -18.35 7.50
C PRO A 105 -28.47 -17.02 7.70
N LEU A 106 -27.87 -16.49 6.64
CA LEU A 106 -27.56 -15.05 6.55
C LEU A 106 -28.89 -14.33 6.30
N ARG A 107 -29.55 -13.88 7.36
CA ARG A 107 -30.75 -13.03 7.27
C ARG A 107 -30.68 -11.90 8.29
N GLU A 108 -29.85 -10.91 7.98
CA GLU A 108 -30.12 -9.49 8.23
C GLU A 108 -29.61 -8.73 7.00
N ALA A 109 -30.43 -7.82 6.47
CA ALA A 109 -30.27 -7.23 5.14
C ALA A 109 -28.92 -6.50 4.97
N SER A 110 -27.98 -7.14 4.27
CA SER A 110 -26.83 -6.45 3.69
C SER A 110 -27.23 -5.95 2.30
N GLU A 111 -27.20 -4.64 2.08
CA GLU A 111 -27.51 -3.97 0.81
C GLU A 111 -27.04 -4.77 -0.43
N GLY A 112 -27.95 -4.94 -1.40
CA GLY A 112 -27.66 -5.32 -2.79
C GLY A 112 -26.88 -6.61 -3.09
N ARG A 113 -26.63 -7.46 -2.10
CA ARG A 113 -25.70 -8.58 -2.25
C ARG A 113 -26.38 -9.90 -2.57
N ASP A 114 -26.70 -10.10 -3.85
CA ASP A 114 -26.76 -11.47 -4.37
C ASP A 114 -25.33 -11.99 -4.61
N VAL A 115 -24.74 -12.57 -3.57
CA VAL A 115 -23.39 -13.18 -3.61
C VAL A 115 -23.35 -14.45 -4.48
N SER A 116 -24.48 -14.88 -5.07
CA SER A 116 -24.62 -16.17 -5.73
C SER A 116 -24.75 -16.13 -7.26
N SER A 117 -24.85 -14.93 -7.85
CA SER A 117 -25.08 -14.75 -9.29
C SER A 117 -23.96 -13.93 -9.95
N PRO A 118 -23.14 -14.53 -10.83
CA PRO A 118 -22.15 -13.80 -11.63
C PRO A 118 -22.83 -12.70 -12.46
N GLY A 119 -22.25 -11.49 -12.47
CA GLY A 119 -22.71 -10.37 -13.31
C GLY A 119 -23.74 -9.43 -12.69
N ILE A 120 -24.20 -9.67 -11.45
CA ILE A 120 -25.03 -8.68 -10.72
C ILE A 120 -24.11 -7.67 -10.03
N PRO A 121 -24.25 -6.36 -10.28
CA PRO A 121 -23.48 -5.34 -9.56
C PRO A 121 -23.76 -5.41 -8.07
N ARG A 122 -22.70 -5.41 -7.27
CA ARG A 122 -22.81 -5.16 -5.82
C ARG A 122 -22.76 -3.67 -5.60
N TRP A 123 -23.50 -3.15 -4.64
CA TRP A 123 -23.38 -1.74 -4.27
C TRP A 123 -23.42 -1.52 -2.77
N ARG A 124 -22.91 -0.38 -2.35
CA ARG A 124 -23.02 0.17 -0.99
C ARG A 124 -23.47 1.61 -1.09
N HIS A 125 -24.50 2.00 -0.35
CA HIS A 125 -24.88 3.40 -0.32
C HIS A 125 -23.79 4.25 0.36
N GLU A 126 -23.57 5.42 -0.21
CA GLU A 126 -22.73 6.47 0.35
C GLU A 126 -23.53 7.77 0.34
N ARG A 127 -23.07 8.79 1.07
CA ARG A 127 -23.78 10.09 1.12
C ARG A 127 -23.90 10.78 -0.24
N PHE A 128 -22.91 10.56 -1.11
CA PHE A 128 -22.91 11.11 -2.47
C PHE A 128 -23.78 10.30 -3.45
N GLY A 129 -24.22 9.09 -3.11
CA GLY A 129 -24.84 8.16 -4.05
C GLY A 129 -24.57 6.71 -3.66
N ALA A 130 -23.73 6.02 -4.44
CA ALA A 130 -23.33 4.65 -4.14
C ALA A 130 -21.92 4.35 -4.64
N ILE A 131 -21.32 3.31 -4.07
CA ILE A 131 -20.17 2.64 -4.65
C ILE A 131 -20.68 1.37 -5.30
N VAL A 132 -20.39 1.17 -6.59
CA VAL A 132 -20.83 0.03 -7.39
C VAL A 132 -19.62 -0.81 -7.77
N ALA A 133 -19.70 -2.12 -7.56
CA ALA A 133 -18.66 -3.07 -7.87
C ALA A 133 -19.15 -4.16 -8.82
N LEU A 134 -18.39 -4.39 -9.89
CA LEU A 134 -18.57 -5.47 -10.85
C LEU A 134 -17.34 -6.38 -10.81
N ASP A 135 -17.55 -7.68 -10.96
CA ASP A 135 -16.44 -8.65 -11.04
C ASP A 135 -15.95 -8.84 -12.49
N ASP A 136 -16.80 -8.59 -13.49
CA ASP A 136 -16.46 -8.76 -14.92
C ASP A 136 -17.22 -7.75 -15.82
N PRO A 137 -16.52 -6.78 -16.47
CA PRO A 137 -15.14 -6.42 -16.19
C PRO A 137 -14.98 -5.94 -14.73
N PRO A 138 -13.81 -6.15 -14.11
CA PRO A 138 -13.59 -5.73 -12.73
C PRO A 138 -13.61 -4.20 -12.64
N ILE A 139 -14.64 -3.67 -11.98
CA ILE A 139 -14.86 -2.23 -11.82
C ILE A 139 -15.26 -1.95 -10.38
N LEU A 140 -14.75 -0.85 -9.84
CA LEU A 140 -15.26 -0.22 -8.64
C LEU A 140 -15.48 1.27 -8.94
N ALA A 141 -16.75 1.69 -9.00
CA ALA A 141 -17.13 3.03 -9.42
C ALA A 141 -17.86 3.77 -8.30
N HIS A 142 -17.51 5.03 -8.10
CA HIS A 142 -18.31 5.96 -7.30
C HIS A 142 -19.34 6.61 -8.22
N VAL A 143 -20.62 6.39 -7.93
CA VAL A 143 -21.73 6.93 -8.72
C VAL A 143 -22.52 7.89 -7.84
N ASP A 144 -22.95 9.01 -8.41
CA ASP A 144 -23.80 9.96 -7.72
C ASP A 144 -25.24 9.43 -7.53
N GLN A 145 -26.10 10.22 -6.89
CA GLN A 145 -27.49 9.82 -6.64
C GLN A 145 -28.33 9.71 -7.92
N GLU A 146 -27.97 10.41 -9.01
CA GLU A 146 -28.70 10.36 -10.27
C GLU A 146 -28.38 9.05 -10.99
N LEU A 147 -27.10 8.80 -11.23
CA LEU A 147 -26.63 7.57 -11.85
C LEU A 147 -26.98 6.34 -11.00
N ALA A 148 -26.97 6.44 -9.66
CA ALA A 148 -27.44 5.35 -8.80
C ALA A 148 -28.91 4.98 -9.12
N ARG A 149 -29.80 5.97 -9.28
CA ARG A 149 -31.21 5.71 -9.63
C ARG A 149 -31.35 5.11 -11.02
N GLU A 150 -30.57 5.59 -11.99
CA GLU A 150 -30.55 5.03 -13.36
C GLU A 150 -30.09 3.57 -13.37
N LEU A 151 -29.14 3.21 -12.51
CA LEU A 151 -28.68 1.84 -12.27
C LEU A 151 -29.68 0.99 -11.47
N GLY A 152 -30.85 1.53 -11.10
CA GLY A 152 -31.88 0.83 -10.33
C GLY A 152 -31.56 0.67 -8.84
N ILE A 153 -30.59 1.43 -8.31
CA ILE A 153 -30.25 1.42 -6.88
C ILE A 153 -31.32 2.22 -6.12
N PRO A 154 -31.97 1.62 -5.09
CA PRO A 154 -33.02 2.29 -4.35
C PRO A 154 -32.48 3.51 -3.57
N PRO A 155 -33.31 4.53 -3.30
CA PRO A 155 -32.86 5.67 -2.50
C PRO A 155 -32.50 5.28 -1.06
N SER A 156 -31.51 5.97 -0.51
CA SER A 156 -31.03 5.75 0.86
C SER A 156 -31.21 7.01 1.73
N PRO A 157 -31.53 6.87 3.03
CA PRO A 157 -31.50 7.99 3.98
C PRO A 157 -30.13 8.70 4.04
N LEU A 158 -29.04 8.02 3.67
CA LEU A 158 -27.70 8.59 3.63
C LEU A 158 -27.58 9.77 2.66
N TRP A 159 -28.40 9.81 1.62
CA TRP A 159 -28.39 10.86 0.59
C TRP A 159 -28.84 12.23 1.11
N GLY A 160 -29.54 12.26 2.25
CA GLY A 160 -29.91 13.50 2.95
C GLY A 160 -28.97 13.86 4.11
N ALA A 161 -27.97 13.03 4.40
CA ALA A 161 -27.04 13.26 5.51
C ALA A 161 -25.93 14.25 5.09
N PRO A 162 -25.38 15.05 6.02
CA PRO A 162 -24.33 16.03 5.69
C PRO A 162 -23.09 15.33 5.12
N PRO A 163 -22.36 15.93 4.17
CA PRO A 163 -21.15 15.32 3.63
C PRO A 163 -20.10 15.15 4.73
N ARG A 164 -19.25 14.13 4.58
CA ARG A 164 -18.10 13.91 5.46
C ARG A 164 -16.95 13.34 4.65
N GLU A 165 -15.73 13.54 5.14
CA GLU A 165 -14.50 13.12 4.45
C GLU A 165 -14.36 11.58 4.34
N ALA A 166 -14.77 10.85 5.38
CA ALA A 166 -14.67 9.39 5.41
C ALA A 166 -15.91 8.72 4.79
N LEU A 167 -15.70 7.64 4.05
CA LEU A 167 -16.80 6.80 3.53
C LEU A 167 -17.57 6.10 4.67
N GLU A 168 -18.75 5.56 4.36
CA GLU A 168 -19.58 4.81 5.31
C GLU A 168 -18.89 3.56 5.88
N ALA A 169 -17.98 2.97 5.10
CA ALA A 169 -17.10 1.90 5.54
C ALA A 169 -15.82 1.91 4.68
N PRO A 170 -14.75 1.18 5.07
CA PRO A 170 -13.62 1.02 4.18
C PRO A 170 -14.07 0.32 2.88
N VAL A 171 -13.54 0.77 1.75
CA VAL A 171 -13.64 0.08 0.46
C VAL A 171 -12.72 -1.14 0.49
N GLU A 172 -11.54 -0.96 1.08
CA GLU A 172 -10.49 -1.96 1.14
C GLU A 172 -9.95 -2.13 2.56
N ALA A 173 -9.65 -3.37 2.93
CA ALA A 173 -8.91 -3.69 4.15
C ALA A 173 -7.61 -4.46 3.85
N HIS A 174 -6.48 -3.96 4.35
CA HIS A 174 -5.21 -4.64 4.27
C HIS A 174 -5.07 -5.62 5.43
N LEU A 175 -4.98 -6.91 5.13
CA LEU A 175 -4.89 -7.98 6.11
C LEU A 175 -3.45 -8.49 6.22
N THR A 176 -2.82 -8.24 7.36
CA THR A 176 -1.60 -8.95 7.74
C THR A 176 -2.01 -10.31 8.27
N VAL A 177 -1.99 -11.35 7.42
CA VAL A 177 -2.44 -12.69 7.84
C VAL A 177 -1.37 -13.45 8.63
N THR A 178 -0.12 -13.03 8.53
CA THR A 178 1.01 -13.61 9.26
C THR A 178 2.16 -12.62 9.38
N ARG A 179 2.93 -12.70 10.46
CA ARG A 179 4.24 -12.03 10.55
C ARG A 179 5.42 -12.92 10.18
N ARG A 180 5.20 -14.22 9.94
CA ARG A 180 6.23 -15.13 9.45
C ARG A 180 6.59 -14.79 8.00
N CYS A 181 7.88 -14.76 7.69
CA CYS A 181 8.38 -14.56 6.33
C CYS A 181 9.64 -15.41 6.11
N ASN A 182 9.82 -15.96 4.92
CA ASN A 182 11.05 -16.69 4.56
C ASN A 182 12.23 -15.77 4.22
N LEU A 183 12.07 -14.44 4.31
CA LEU A 183 13.08 -13.42 4.02
C LEU A 183 13.20 -12.43 5.18
N THR A 184 14.31 -11.67 5.20
CA THR A 184 14.63 -10.67 6.24
C THR A 184 15.01 -9.30 5.67
N CYS A 185 14.31 -8.85 4.62
CA CYS A 185 14.60 -7.58 3.91
C CYS A 185 14.76 -6.38 4.87
N SER A 186 15.74 -5.51 4.63
CA SER A 186 16.00 -4.34 5.49
C SER A 186 14.85 -3.32 5.48
N HIS A 187 14.13 -3.20 4.37
CA HIS A 187 12.97 -2.29 4.21
C HIS A 187 11.64 -2.86 4.74
N CYS A 188 11.63 -4.01 5.43
CA CYS A 188 10.38 -4.65 5.81
C CYS A 188 9.58 -3.80 6.82
N TYR A 189 8.38 -3.39 6.40
CA TYR A 189 7.48 -2.53 7.18
C TYR A 189 6.85 -3.22 8.40
N GLN A 190 6.82 -4.57 8.42
CA GLN A 190 6.22 -5.42 9.47
C GLN A 190 7.24 -6.04 10.44
N GLU A 191 8.54 -5.86 10.18
CA GLU A 191 9.60 -6.53 10.94
C GLU A 191 9.50 -8.08 10.89
N SER A 192 8.89 -8.62 9.83
CA SER A 192 8.67 -10.06 9.65
C SER A 192 9.96 -10.86 9.47
N SER A 193 10.03 -12.06 10.04
CA SER A 193 11.20 -12.95 9.91
C SER A 193 10.78 -14.43 9.88
N PRO A 194 11.71 -15.36 9.59
CA PRO A 194 11.41 -16.80 9.67
C PRO A 194 11.05 -17.27 11.08
N GLU A 195 11.64 -16.62 12.09
CA GLU A 195 11.47 -16.92 13.52
C GLU A 195 10.27 -16.21 14.14
N ALA A 196 9.69 -15.24 13.43
CA ALA A 196 8.48 -14.56 13.88
C ALA A 196 7.39 -15.60 14.16
N SER A 197 7.08 -15.76 15.44
CA SER A 197 6.17 -16.75 15.98
C SER A 197 5.29 -16.10 17.03
N GLY A 198 4.04 -16.55 17.09
CA GLY A 198 3.04 -16.04 18.02
C GLY A 198 2.15 -14.94 17.43
N SER A 199 0.86 -15.04 17.75
CA SER A 199 -0.22 -14.06 17.51
C SER A 199 -0.97 -14.09 16.18
N ASN A 200 -0.60 -14.95 15.22
CA ASN A 200 -1.41 -15.14 14.01
C ASN A 200 -2.76 -15.79 14.35
N LEU A 201 -3.86 -15.17 13.94
CA LEU A 201 -5.18 -15.80 13.97
C LEU A 201 -5.20 -17.08 13.12
N THR A 202 -5.87 -18.11 13.63
CA THR A 202 -6.26 -19.31 12.89
C THR A 202 -7.31 -18.99 11.82
N LEU A 203 -7.51 -19.89 10.86
CA LEU A 203 -8.62 -19.76 9.90
C LEU A 203 -9.97 -19.52 10.61
N GLN A 204 -10.27 -20.28 11.67
CA GLN A 204 -11.55 -20.16 12.39
C GLN A 204 -11.71 -18.79 13.05
N GLU A 205 -10.62 -18.19 13.52
CA GLU A 205 -10.65 -16.85 14.08
C GLU A 205 -10.77 -15.78 13.00
N TRP A 206 -10.23 -15.99 11.80
CA TRP A 206 -10.40 -15.08 10.65
C TRP A 206 -11.83 -15.04 10.12
N LEU A 207 -12.59 -16.16 10.16
CA LEU A 207 -13.95 -16.22 9.63
C LEU A 207 -14.89 -15.12 10.17
N PRO A 208 -15.03 -14.90 11.50
CA PRO A 208 -15.88 -13.82 12.02
C PRO A 208 -15.38 -12.41 11.67
N ARG A 209 -14.06 -12.24 11.44
CA ARG A 209 -13.50 -10.97 10.96
C ARG A 209 -13.87 -10.71 9.51
N LEU A 210 -13.79 -11.73 8.66
CA LEU A 210 -14.28 -11.66 7.28
C LEU A 210 -15.80 -11.42 7.25
N ASP A 211 -16.57 -12.00 8.19
CA ASP A 211 -18.00 -11.69 8.33
C ASP A 211 -18.25 -10.22 8.70
N ALA A 212 -17.42 -9.62 9.54
CA ALA A 212 -17.55 -8.20 9.91
C ALA A 212 -17.22 -7.26 8.74
N LEU A 213 -16.14 -7.54 8.00
CA LEU A 213 -15.82 -6.85 6.75
C LEU A 213 -16.95 -6.98 5.73
N ALA A 214 -17.52 -8.19 5.61
CA ALA A 214 -18.66 -8.42 4.76
C ALA A 214 -19.85 -7.60 5.24
N ARG A 215 -20.28 -7.65 6.50
CA ARG A 215 -21.41 -6.83 7.00
C ARG A 215 -21.23 -5.34 6.74
N ALA A 216 -19.99 -4.83 6.82
CA ALA A 216 -19.66 -3.43 6.50
C ALA A 216 -19.61 -3.10 5.00
N SER A 217 -19.91 -4.05 4.12
CA SER A 217 -19.85 -3.87 2.66
C SER A 217 -18.44 -3.46 2.19
N VAL A 218 -17.40 -4.08 2.76
CA VAL A 218 -16.03 -3.98 2.22
C VAL A 218 -15.95 -4.77 0.91
N PHE A 219 -15.36 -4.18 -0.12
CA PHE A 219 -15.32 -4.77 -1.46
C PHE A 219 -14.05 -5.59 -1.69
N HIS A 220 -12.91 -5.11 -1.19
CA HIS A 220 -11.60 -5.72 -1.44
C HIS A 220 -10.82 -5.98 -0.15
N VAL A 221 -9.98 -7.01 -0.16
CA VAL A 221 -8.96 -7.21 0.88
C VAL A 221 -7.60 -7.43 0.25
N ALA A 222 -6.60 -6.65 0.64
CA ALA A 222 -5.20 -6.91 0.28
C ALA A 222 -4.58 -7.84 1.33
N ILE A 223 -4.33 -9.08 0.95
CA ILE A 223 -3.72 -10.09 1.82
C ILE A 223 -2.21 -10.02 1.70
N GLY A 224 -1.55 -9.83 2.83
CA GLY A 224 -0.09 -9.75 2.94
C GLY A 224 0.39 -9.97 4.37
N GLY A 225 1.34 -9.14 4.80
CA GLY A 225 1.99 -9.21 6.12
C GLY A 225 3.48 -9.47 5.97
N GLY A 226 3.94 -10.61 6.48
CA GLY A 226 5.24 -11.21 6.17
C GLY A 226 5.25 -11.83 4.77
N GLU A 227 5.23 -13.17 4.70
CA GLU A 227 4.95 -13.89 3.45
C GLU A 227 3.68 -14.72 3.65
N ALA A 228 2.60 -14.32 2.98
CA ALA A 228 1.29 -14.96 3.13
C ALA A 228 1.35 -16.45 2.76
N LEU A 229 2.17 -16.84 1.77
CA LEU A 229 2.31 -18.25 1.36
C LEU A 229 3.03 -19.13 2.40
N THR A 230 3.54 -18.55 3.50
CA THR A 230 3.98 -19.37 4.65
C THR A 230 2.81 -19.99 5.41
N ARG A 231 1.57 -19.52 5.17
CA ARG A 231 0.36 -20.10 5.73
C ARG A 231 -0.14 -21.26 4.87
N PRO A 232 -0.34 -22.46 5.45
CA PRO A 232 -0.92 -23.58 4.71
C PRO A 232 -2.40 -23.36 4.39
N ASP A 233 -3.09 -22.49 5.14
CA ASP A 233 -4.53 -22.19 5.02
C ASP A 233 -4.84 -20.91 4.22
N LEU A 234 -3.87 -20.36 3.48
CA LEU A 234 -4.02 -19.09 2.75
C LEU A 234 -5.16 -19.14 1.72
N LEU A 235 -5.25 -20.23 0.96
CA LEU A 235 -6.27 -20.36 -0.10
C LEU A 235 -7.67 -20.54 0.49
N GLU A 236 -7.77 -21.12 1.69
CA GLU A 236 -9.01 -21.23 2.46
C GLU A 236 -9.46 -19.86 2.98
N ILE A 237 -8.54 -19.01 3.45
CA ILE A 237 -8.84 -17.61 3.83
C ILE A 237 -9.34 -16.82 2.61
N ALA A 238 -8.63 -16.90 1.47
CA ALA A 238 -9.03 -16.22 0.24
C ALA A 238 -10.40 -16.71 -0.28
N GLY A 239 -10.62 -18.02 -0.26
CA GLY A 239 -11.92 -18.62 -0.61
C GLY A 239 -13.04 -18.19 0.34
N ALA A 240 -12.76 -18.07 1.63
CA ALA A 240 -13.71 -17.58 2.63
C ALA A 240 -14.09 -16.11 2.41
N ALA A 241 -13.15 -15.26 1.98
CA ALA A 241 -13.42 -13.88 1.58
C ALA A 241 -14.30 -13.83 0.33
N ARG A 242 -13.97 -14.62 -0.71
CA ARG A 242 -14.79 -14.73 -1.93
C ARG A 242 -16.22 -15.16 -1.66
N ALA A 243 -16.40 -16.18 -0.81
CA ALA A 243 -17.72 -16.67 -0.44
C ALA A 243 -18.60 -15.62 0.28
N ARG A 244 -17.99 -14.53 0.76
CA ARG A 244 -18.66 -13.39 1.41
C ARG A 244 -18.82 -12.18 0.49
N GLY A 245 -18.49 -12.33 -0.80
CA GLY A 245 -18.52 -11.24 -1.76
C GLY A 245 -17.45 -10.20 -1.48
N ILE A 246 -16.27 -10.62 -1.00
CA ILE A 246 -15.08 -9.78 -0.86
C ILE A 246 -14.03 -10.30 -1.84
N THR A 247 -13.42 -9.40 -2.61
CA THR A 247 -12.37 -9.72 -3.57
C THR A 247 -11.00 -9.71 -2.89
N PRO A 248 -10.35 -10.86 -2.63
CA PRO A 248 -8.98 -10.87 -2.14
C PRO A 248 -8.00 -10.53 -3.26
N ASN A 249 -7.01 -9.72 -2.91
CA ASN A 249 -5.79 -9.46 -3.66
C ASN A 249 -4.61 -9.97 -2.83
N LEU A 250 -3.48 -10.26 -3.46
CA LEU A 250 -2.34 -10.87 -2.78
C LEU A 250 -1.04 -10.14 -3.09
N THR A 251 -0.24 -9.85 -2.07
CA THR A 251 1.17 -9.48 -2.25
C THR A 251 2.07 -10.62 -1.78
N THR A 252 3.06 -11.00 -2.59
CA THR A 252 4.02 -12.08 -2.27
C THR A 252 5.44 -11.75 -2.74
N ASN A 253 6.46 -12.32 -2.07
CA ASN A 253 7.85 -12.30 -2.52
C ASN A 253 8.15 -13.35 -3.62
N GLY A 254 7.17 -14.20 -3.96
CA GLY A 254 7.24 -15.17 -5.06
C GLY A 254 8.04 -16.44 -4.78
N ALA A 255 8.78 -16.52 -3.67
CA ALA A 255 9.67 -17.66 -3.40
C ALA A 255 8.91 -19.00 -3.24
N LEU A 256 7.70 -18.93 -2.69
CA LEU A 256 6.86 -20.09 -2.40
C LEU A 256 5.77 -20.35 -3.47
N VAL A 257 5.72 -19.55 -4.54
CA VAL A 257 4.76 -19.74 -5.63
C VAL A 257 5.12 -20.98 -6.42
N THR A 258 4.14 -21.87 -6.59
CA THR A 258 4.21 -23.10 -7.38
C THR A 258 3.12 -23.11 -8.45
N GLU A 259 3.24 -23.98 -9.46
CA GLU A 259 2.20 -24.21 -10.47
C GLU A 259 0.85 -24.61 -9.82
N ALA A 260 0.90 -25.48 -8.80
CA ALA A 260 -0.29 -25.93 -8.08
C ALA A 260 -0.98 -24.79 -7.31
N PHE A 261 -0.20 -23.91 -6.69
CA PHE A 261 -0.74 -22.70 -6.07
C PHE A 261 -1.36 -21.78 -7.13
N ALA A 262 -0.64 -21.52 -8.22
CA ALA A 262 -1.07 -20.60 -9.28
C ALA A 262 -2.39 -21.01 -9.95
N ALA A 263 -2.57 -22.30 -10.23
CA ALA A 263 -3.82 -22.82 -10.79
C ALA A 263 -5.04 -22.52 -9.90
N ARG A 264 -4.89 -22.57 -8.57
CA ARG A 264 -5.96 -22.19 -7.64
C ARG A 264 -6.06 -20.67 -7.48
N ALA A 265 -4.93 -19.98 -7.40
CA ALA A 265 -4.86 -18.55 -7.15
C ALA A 265 -5.49 -17.72 -8.28
N ALA A 266 -5.33 -18.14 -9.54
CA ALA A 266 -5.85 -17.44 -10.73
C ALA A 266 -7.37 -17.24 -10.71
N THR A 267 -8.12 -18.12 -10.03
CA THR A 267 -9.59 -18.02 -9.93
C THR A 267 -10.07 -17.39 -8.62
N LEU A 268 -9.17 -17.26 -7.63
CA LEU A 268 -9.51 -16.77 -6.30
C LEU A 268 -9.15 -15.30 -6.11
N PHE A 269 -7.98 -14.87 -6.57
CA PHE A 269 -7.50 -13.50 -6.35
C PHE A 269 -7.92 -12.58 -7.49
N GLY A 270 -8.28 -11.33 -7.17
CA GLY A 270 -8.56 -10.29 -8.16
C GLY A 270 -7.28 -9.86 -8.88
N GLN A 271 -6.22 -9.65 -8.10
CA GLN A 271 -4.87 -9.41 -8.59
C GLN A 271 -3.83 -9.98 -7.62
N ILE A 272 -2.68 -10.38 -8.16
CA ILE A 272 -1.52 -10.85 -7.40
C ILE A 272 -0.31 -9.99 -7.76
N ASN A 273 0.26 -9.31 -6.78
CA ASN A 273 1.45 -8.47 -6.96
C ASN A 273 2.68 -9.20 -6.42
N VAL A 274 3.68 -9.38 -7.30
CA VAL A 274 5.00 -9.90 -6.89
C VAL A 274 5.91 -8.75 -6.48
N SER A 275 6.66 -8.90 -5.40
CA SER A 275 7.56 -7.84 -4.91
C SER A 275 8.93 -7.95 -5.57
N ILE A 276 9.35 -6.94 -6.36
CA ILE A 276 10.66 -6.89 -7.02
C ILE A 276 11.21 -5.46 -6.92
N ASP A 277 12.39 -5.27 -6.34
CA ASP A 277 12.96 -3.92 -6.13
C ASP A 277 14.13 -3.59 -7.06
N ALA A 278 14.70 -4.58 -7.74
CA ALA A 278 15.77 -4.49 -8.73
C ALA A 278 15.79 -5.79 -9.53
N LEU A 279 16.22 -5.77 -10.79
CA LEU A 279 16.45 -7.00 -11.57
C LEU A 279 17.86 -7.56 -11.34
N PRO A 280 18.08 -8.88 -11.48
CA PRO A 280 19.40 -9.47 -11.40
C PRO A 280 20.37 -8.86 -12.43
N PRO A 281 21.68 -8.78 -12.13
CA PRO A 281 22.35 -9.32 -10.95
C PRO A 281 22.28 -8.40 -9.72
N VAL A 282 21.61 -7.25 -9.80
CA VAL A 282 21.57 -6.26 -8.72
C VAL A 282 20.68 -6.75 -7.58
N ARG A 283 21.19 -6.67 -6.35
CA ARG A 283 20.44 -6.98 -5.13
C ARG A 283 20.36 -5.74 -4.27
N VAL A 284 19.16 -5.44 -3.80
CA VAL A 284 18.88 -4.33 -2.90
C VAL A 284 18.19 -4.84 -1.64
N PHE A 285 18.37 -4.11 -0.53
CA PHE A 285 17.76 -4.43 0.77
C PHE A 285 18.07 -5.83 1.35
N GLY A 286 19.18 -6.44 0.94
CA GLY A 286 19.71 -7.67 1.53
C GLY A 286 18.98 -8.96 1.16
N ALA A 287 18.05 -8.94 0.19
CA ALA A 287 17.37 -10.15 -0.28
C ALA A 287 17.25 -10.15 -1.82
N ASP A 288 17.38 -11.33 -2.43
CA ASP A 288 17.04 -11.52 -3.84
C ASP A 288 15.56 -11.88 -3.96
N LYS A 289 14.73 -10.85 -4.13
CA LYS A 289 13.31 -11.02 -4.46
C LYS A 289 13.07 -11.20 -5.95
N ALA A 290 14.04 -10.82 -6.80
CA ALA A 290 13.85 -10.70 -8.23
C ALA A 290 13.81 -12.06 -8.90
N THR A 291 14.78 -12.93 -8.59
CA THR A 291 14.84 -14.28 -9.16
C THR A 291 13.55 -15.07 -8.86
N SER A 292 13.08 -15.04 -7.61
CA SER A 292 11.84 -15.70 -7.22
C SER A 292 10.60 -15.00 -7.78
N GLY A 293 10.57 -13.67 -7.75
CA GLY A 293 9.46 -12.85 -8.23
C GLY A 293 9.21 -13.01 -9.72
N MET A 294 10.26 -12.98 -10.55
CA MET A 294 10.15 -13.17 -12.00
C MET A 294 9.64 -14.58 -12.34
N ARG A 295 10.16 -15.61 -11.66
CA ARG A 295 9.67 -16.99 -11.80
C ARG A 295 8.19 -17.10 -11.42
N ALA A 296 7.81 -16.51 -10.27
CA ALA A 296 6.44 -16.51 -9.79
C ALA A 296 5.49 -15.82 -10.77
N ALA A 297 5.88 -14.65 -11.30
CA ALA A 297 5.10 -13.92 -12.29
C ALA A 297 4.86 -14.78 -13.54
N ALA A 298 5.89 -15.41 -14.08
CA ALA A 298 5.77 -16.28 -15.26
C ALA A 298 4.85 -17.49 -15.01
N ILE A 299 4.85 -18.06 -13.80
CA ILE A 299 3.94 -19.15 -13.41
C ILE A 299 2.49 -18.63 -13.32
N LEU A 300 2.28 -17.50 -12.63
CA LEU A 300 0.96 -16.92 -12.40
C LEU A 300 0.30 -16.43 -13.69
N VAL A 301 1.05 -15.76 -14.56
CA VAL A 301 0.56 -15.30 -15.88
C VAL A 301 0.15 -16.50 -16.73
N ARG A 302 0.96 -17.57 -16.79
CA ARG A 302 0.59 -18.80 -17.54
C ARG A 302 -0.66 -19.48 -16.97
N ALA A 303 -0.91 -19.36 -15.67
CA ALA A 303 -2.13 -19.86 -15.03
C ALA A 303 -3.36 -18.96 -15.28
N GLY A 304 -3.21 -17.82 -15.95
CA GLY A 304 -4.29 -16.88 -16.26
C GLY A 304 -4.61 -15.89 -15.13
N ALA A 305 -3.72 -15.73 -14.14
CA ALA A 305 -3.90 -14.74 -13.09
C ALA A 305 -3.59 -13.32 -13.61
N ARG A 306 -4.27 -12.30 -13.06
CA ARG A 306 -3.86 -10.90 -13.22
C ARG A 306 -2.67 -10.62 -12.30
N VAL A 307 -1.53 -10.28 -12.88
CA VAL A 307 -0.26 -10.14 -12.14
C VAL A 307 0.29 -8.73 -12.27
N GLY A 308 0.57 -8.09 -11.15
CA GLY A 308 1.31 -6.82 -11.07
C GLY A 308 2.68 -7.00 -10.40
N VAL A 309 3.48 -5.95 -10.38
CA VAL A 309 4.73 -5.90 -9.61
C VAL A 309 4.75 -4.71 -8.67
N ASN A 310 5.13 -4.95 -7.42
CA ASN A 310 5.33 -3.90 -6.42
C ASN A 310 6.82 -3.65 -6.24
N VAL A 311 7.21 -2.38 -6.34
CA VAL A 311 8.60 -1.92 -6.24
C VAL A 311 8.71 -0.96 -5.06
N VAL A 312 9.45 -1.32 -4.02
CA VAL A 312 9.77 -0.34 -2.96
C VAL A 312 10.88 0.57 -3.47
N VAL A 313 10.55 1.85 -3.66
CA VAL A 313 11.47 2.84 -4.21
C VAL A 313 12.23 3.53 -3.08
N ALA A 314 13.56 3.49 -3.19
CA ALA A 314 14.53 4.05 -2.28
C ALA A 314 15.70 4.66 -3.05
N ARG A 315 16.59 5.35 -2.33
CA ARG A 315 17.74 6.04 -2.92
C ARG A 315 18.57 5.13 -3.82
N GLN A 316 18.80 3.90 -3.38
CA GLN A 316 19.72 2.95 -4.00
C GLN A 316 19.18 2.27 -5.27
N ASN A 317 17.86 2.24 -5.49
CA ASN A 317 17.25 1.57 -6.64
C ASN A 317 16.46 2.50 -7.56
N PHE A 318 16.45 3.81 -7.31
CA PHE A 318 15.69 4.76 -8.10
C PHE A 318 16.03 4.73 -9.59
N GLU A 319 17.31 4.66 -9.94
CA GLU A 319 17.76 4.58 -11.35
C GLU A 319 17.59 3.18 -11.94
N LEU A 320 17.07 2.21 -11.18
CA LEU A 320 16.83 0.83 -11.60
C LEU A 320 15.35 0.53 -11.88
N ILE A 321 14.47 1.55 -11.82
CA ILE A 321 13.03 1.39 -12.03
C ILE A 321 12.72 1.03 -13.49
N ASP A 322 13.35 1.72 -14.45
CA ASP A 322 13.06 1.55 -15.89
C ASP A 322 13.21 0.08 -16.36
N PRO A 323 14.30 -0.64 -16.06
CA PRO A 323 14.40 -2.06 -16.39
C PRO A 323 13.27 -2.93 -15.83
N ILE A 324 12.76 -2.62 -14.63
CA ILE A 324 11.65 -3.37 -14.02
C ILE A 324 10.37 -3.12 -14.81
N VAL A 325 10.09 -1.87 -15.20
CA VAL A 325 8.90 -1.53 -16.00
C VAL A 325 8.96 -2.17 -17.38
N ALA A 326 10.12 -2.09 -18.05
CA ALA A 326 10.34 -2.74 -19.34
C ALA A 326 10.10 -4.25 -19.27
N TRP A 327 10.63 -4.91 -18.23
CA TRP A 327 10.41 -6.33 -18.00
C TRP A 327 8.94 -6.68 -17.73
N ALA A 328 8.25 -5.88 -16.91
CA ALA A 328 6.85 -6.11 -16.57
C ALA A 328 5.96 -6.03 -17.81
N ALA A 329 6.15 -5.00 -18.65
CA ALA A 329 5.44 -4.84 -19.91
C ALA A 329 5.67 -6.03 -20.86
N ALA A 330 6.92 -6.49 -20.99
CA ALA A 330 7.27 -7.62 -21.84
C ALA A 330 6.78 -8.98 -21.30
N SER A 331 6.43 -9.07 -20.02
CA SER A 331 6.11 -10.33 -19.34
C SER A 331 4.61 -10.58 -19.16
N GLY A 332 3.74 -9.72 -19.72
CA GLY A 332 2.28 -9.84 -19.61
C GLY A 332 1.73 -9.45 -18.24
N LEU A 333 2.45 -8.64 -17.46
CA LEU A 333 1.93 -8.05 -16.23
C LEU A 333 0.96 -6.91 -16.57
N VAL A 334 0.01 -6.67 -15.67
CA VAL A 334 -1.05 -5.66 -15.87
C VAL A 334 -0.69 -4.28 -15.33
N GLU A 335 0.27 -4.19 -14.40
CA GLU A 335 0.74 -2.91 -13.83
C GLU A 335 2.08 -3.03 -13.10
N VAL A 336 2.70 -1.88 -12.88
CA VAL A 336 3.82 -1.67 -11.94
C VAL A 336 3.38 -0.65 -10.87
N GLU A 337 3.47 -1.00 -9.60
CA GLU A 337 3.21 -0.09 -8.49
C GLU A 337 4.52 0.34 -7.81
N LEU A 338 4.78 1.64 -7.81
CA LEU A 338 5.93 2.25 -7.14
C LEU A 338 5.53 2.68 -5.73
N LEU A 339 6.09 2.00 -4.74
CA LEU A 339 5.84 2.21 -3.32
C LEU A 339 6.97 3.02 -2.71
N ARG A 340 6.72 4.25 -2.23
CA ARG A 340 7.70 5.00 -1.42
C ARG A 340 8.11 4.16 -0.21
N LEU A 341 9.39 4.16 0.18
CA LEU A 341 9.83 3.56 1.45
C LEU A 341 9.11 4.20 2.66
N LYS A 342 8.59 3.40 3.59
CA LYS A 342 7.94 3.87 4.83
C LYS A 342 8.82 3.58 6.06
N PRO A 343 8.91 4.48 7.05
CA PRO A 343 9.77 4.34 8.23
C PRO A 343 9.16 3.46 9.33
N THR A 344 8.72 2.25 9.00
CA THR A 344 8.10 1.31 9.95
C THR A 344 8.82 -0.03 9.93
N GLY A 345 8.54 -0.89 10.91
CA GLY A 345 9.21 -2.19 11.02
C GLY A 345 10.74 -2.03 11.00
N ARG A 346 11.46 -2.86 10.25
CA ARG A 346 12.92 -2.74 10.11
C ARG A 346 13.36 -1.49 9.34
N ALA A 347 12.54 -1.01 8.41
CA ALA A 347 12.89 0.16 7.60
C ALA A 347 13.17 1.42 8.43
N ARG A 348 12.57 1.52 9.63
CA ARG A 348 12.78 2.63 10.56
C ARG A 348 14.25 2.86 10.92
N VAL A 349 15.06 1.80 10.95
CA VAL A 349 16.47 1.85 11.39
C VAL A 349 17.34 2.66 10.44
N ARG A 350 17.15 2.47 9.13
CA ARG A 350 17.98 3.12 8.08
C ARG A 350 17.19 4.07 7.20
N TYR A 351 15.99 4.45 7.62
CA TYR A 351 15.08 5.24 6.81
C TYR A 351 15.72 6.52 6.26
N LEU A 352 16.41 7.30 7.10
CA LEU A 352 17.02 8.57 6.68
C LEU A 352 18.14 8.39 5.64
N GLU A 353 18.83 7.25 5.69
CA GLU A 353 19.90 6.88 4.77
C GLU A 353 19.33 6.37 3.44
N GLU A 354 18.26 5.58 3.49
CA GLU A 354 17.70 4.87 2.34
C GLU A 354 16.58 5.63 1.64
N ARG A 355 15.91 6.58 2.30
CA ARG A 355 14.85 7.39 1.68
C ARG A 355 15.35 8.13 0.43
N LEU A 356 14.41 8.35 -0.48
CA LEU A 356 14.61 9.16 -1.68
C LEU A 356 15.24 10.50 -1.32
N THR A 357 16.21 10.94 -2.14
CA THR A 357 16.69 12.32 -2.07
C THR A 357 15.59 13.28 -2.52
N ARG A 358 15.74 14.57 -2.22
CA ARG A 358 14.82 15.59 -2.73
C ARG A 358 14.68 15.52 -4.25
N GLU A 359 15.79 15.48 -4.96
CA GLU A 359 15.82 15.37 -6.42
C GLU A 359 15.08 14.13 -6.94
N GLN A 360 15.25 12.98 -6.27
CA GLN A 360 14.52 11.76 -6.64
C GLN A 360 13.01 11.88 -6.36
N ARG A 361 12.60 12.52 -5.26
CA ARG A 361 11.18 12.80 -4.97
C ARG A 361 10.57 13.70 -6.05
N GLU A 362 11.29 14.75 -6.46
CA GLU A 362 10.86 15.63 -7.55
C GLU A 362 10.81 14.88 -8.90
N ARG A 363 11.74 13.96 -9.17
CA ARG A 363 11.75 13.17 -10.42
C ARG A 363 10.73 12.03 -10.47
N LEU A 364 10.22 11.54 -9.33
CA LEU A 364 9.43 10.31 -9.28
C LEU A 364 8.16 10.37 -10.14
N PHE A 365 7.40 11.47 -10.08
CA PHE A 365 6.16 11.61 -10.85
C PHE A 365 6.42 11.70 -12.37
N PRO A 366 7.26 12.63 -12.88
CA PRO A 366 7.62 12.66 -14.29
C PRO A 366 8.19 11.34 -14.81
N LEU A 367 9.01 10.64 -14.01
CA LEU A 367 9.54 9.33 -14.36
C LEU A 367 8.42 8.29 -14.52
N ALA A 368 7.44 8.25 -13.61
CA ALA A 368 6.30 7.34 -13.74
C ALA A 368 5.49 7.61 -15.02
N LEU A 369 5.26 8.89 -15.36
CA LEU A 369 4.59 9.28 -16.63
C LEU A 369 5.36 8.78 -17.84
N GLU A 370 6.67 9.02 -17.85
CA GLU A 370 7.57 8.66 -18.94
C GLU A 370 7.58 7.14 -19.15
N LEU A 371 7.71 6.37 -18.08
CA LEU A 371 7.79 4.92 -18.13
C LEU A 371 6.46 4.28 -18.52
N ALA A 372 5.34 4.78 -17.99
CA ALA A 372 4.01 4.31 -18.38
C ALA A 372 3.77 4.52 -19.88
N THR A 373 4.10 5.72 -20.38
CA THR A 373 3.96 6.07 -21.80
C THR A 373 4.88 5.24 -22.68
N ARG A 374 6.17 5.13 -22.31
CA ARG A 374 7.20 4.45 -23.10
C ARG A 374 6.91 2.96 -23.25
N HIS A 375 6.48 2.30 -22.18
CA HIS A 375 6.35 0.84 -22.14
C HIS A 375 4.91 0.36 -22.32
N GLY A 376 3.92 1.26 -22.35
CA GLY A 376 2.52 0.92 -22.57
C GLY A 376 1.90 0.08 -21.46
N ILE A 377 2.40 0.22 -20.22
CA ILE A 377 1.89 -0.45 -19.02
C ILE A 377 1.59 0.59 -17.94
N PRO A 378 0.49 0.48 -17.17
CA PRO A 378 0.23 1.36 -16.05
C PRO A 378 1.39 1.36 -15.04
N VAL A 379 1.86 2.55 -14.67
CA VAL A 379 2.83 2.76 -13.58
C VAL A 379 2.16 3.60 -12.49
N LYS A 380 1.77 2.95 -11.41
CA LYS A 380 1.03 3.56 -10.30
C LYS A 380 1.97 4.09 -9.23
N LEU A 381 1.55 5.15 -8.55
CA LEU A 381 2.25 5.72 -7.40
C LEU A 381 1.40 5.50 -6.15
N ASP A 382 2.03 4.98 -5.09
CA ASP A 382 1.31 4.79 -3.84
C ASP A 382 0.87 6.11 -3.21
N CYS A 383 -0.16 6.06 -2.36
CA CYS A 383 -0.76 7.28 -1.79
C CYS A 383 0.22 8.20 -1.03
N SER A 384 1.33 7.65 -0.51
CA SER A 384 2.34 8.44 0.18
C SER A 384 3.23 9.27 -0.77
N ALA A 385 3.16 9.05 -2.08
CA ALA A 385 3.82 9.86 -3.10
C ALA A 385 2.98 11.06 -3.57
N ALA A 386 1.72 11.20 -3.13
CA ALA A 386 0.86 12.33 -3.50
C ALA A 386 1.49 13.73 -3.29
N PRO A 387 2.29 14.00 -2.24
CA PRO A 387 2.98 15.28 -2.12
C PRO A 387 4.01 15.55 -3.22
N PHE A 388 4.58 14.49 -3.80
CA PHE A 388 5.56 14.58 -4.89
C PHE A 388 4.88 14.82 -6.22
N VAL A 389 3.68 14.27 -6.40
CA VAL A 389 2.81 14.54 -7.54
C VAL A 389 2.29 15.98 -7.48
N ALA A 390 1.71 16.38 -6.35
CA ALA A 390 1.13 17.72 -6.14
C ALA A 390 2.15 18.85 -6.31
N TRP A 391 3.44 18.58 -6.07
CA TRP A 391 4.53 19.51 -6.32
C TRP A 391 4.63 19.98 -7.78
N HIS A 392 4.32 19.09 -8.73
CA HIS A 392 4.31 19.41 -10.17
C HIS A 392 3.06 20.15 -10.63
N ALA A 393 2.14 20.42 -9.71
CA ALA A 393 0.86 21.05 -9.98
C ALA A 393 0.11 20.45 -11.19
N PRO A 394 -0.14 19.12 -11.23
CA PRO A 394 -0.92 18.52 -12.31
C PRO A 394 -2.36 19.05 -12.33
N ASP A 395 -2.94 19.08 -13.52
CA ASP A 395 -4.37 19.25 -13.74
C ASP A 395 -5.18 18.01 -13.28
N ALA A 396 -6.51 18.11 -13.31
CA ALA A 396 -7.41 17.03 -12.90
C ALA A 396 -7.25 15.77 -13.76
N GLU A 397 -7.10 15.93 -15.07
CA GLU A 397 -6.93 14.82 -16.02
C GLU A 397 -5.70 13.97 -15.69
N ARG A 398 -4.56 14.60 -15.39
CA ARG A 398 -3.34 13.89 -14.97
C ARG A 398 -3.46 13.22 -13.60
N LEU A 399 -4.21 13.80 -12.67
CA LEU A 399 -4.46 13.18 -11.36
C LEU A 399 -5.34 11.93 -11.52
N GLU A 400 -6.35 11.99 -12.38
CA GLU A 400 -7.23 10.86 -12.71
C GLU A 400 -6.48 9.75 -13.43
N GLN A 401 -5.64 10.08 -14.42
CA GLN A 401 -4.86 9.10 -15.19
C GLN A 401 -3.98 8.18 -14.32
N PHE A 402 -3.48 8.68 -13.19
CA PHE A 402 -2.61 7.93 -12.28
C PHE A 402 -3.33 7.46 -11.01
N GLU A 403 -4.65 7.65 -10.93
CA GLU A 403 -5.46 7.31 -9.76
C GLU A 403 -4.84 7.84 -8.45
N VAL A 404 -4.21 9.03 -8.51
CA VAL A 404 -3.40 9.53 -7.39
C VAL A 404 -4.31 9.98 -6.26
N ALA A 405 -4.52 9.08 -5.30
CA ALA A 405 -5.12 9.40 -4.03
C ALA A 405 -4.04 9.80 -3.02
N GLY A 406 -4.24 10.89 -2.28
CA GLY A 406 -3.45 11.18 -1.08
C GLY A 406 -3.75 10.20 0.06
N CYS A 407 -3.43 10.56 1.30
CA CYS A 407 -3.62 9.63 2.41
C CYS A 407 -5.09 9.18 2.56
N ILE A 408 -5.38 7.90 2.28
CA ILE A 408 -6.74 7.31 2.35
C ILE A 408 -7.00 6.51 3.63
N GLY A 409 -6.03 6.49 4.54
CA GLY A 409 -6.13 5.74 5.81
C GLY A 409 -7.30 6.24 6.64
N SER A 410 -8.14 5.33 7.12
CA SER A 410 -9.39 5.61 7.85
C SER A 410 -10.43 6.48 7.12
N LEU A 411 -10.25 6.72 5.81
CA LEU A 411 -11.21 7.39 4.93
C LEU A 411 -11.90 6.39 4.00
N SER A 412 -11.12 5.57 3.31
CA SER A 412 -11.59 4.48 2.46
C SER A 412 -10.78 3.19 2.64
N LEU A 413 -9.70 3.23 3.42
CA LEU A 413 -8.81 2.10 3.67
C LEU A 413 -8.68 1.81 5.17
N LEU A 414 -8.54 0.53 5.51
CA LEU A 414 -8.32 0.04 6.86
C LEU A 414 -7.11 -0.92 6.91
N GLY A 415 -6.27 -0.83 7.95
CA GLY A 415 -5.32 -1.89 8.28
C GLY A 415 -5.88 -2.86 9.30
N VAL A 416 -5.63 -4.16 9.14
CA VAL A 416 -5.94 -5.22 10.10
C VAL A 416 -4.70 -6.08 10.33
N ASP A 417 -4.21 -6.11 11.56
CA ASP A 417 -3.00 -6.87 11.91
C ASP A 417 -3.27 -8.38 12.07
N GLU A 418 -2.21 -9.15 12.33
CA GLU A 418 -2.26 -10.61 12.50
C GLU A 418 -3.13 -11.09 13.65
N ARG A 419 -3.53 -10.19 14.54
CA ARG A 419 -4.37 -10.40 15.72
C ARG A 419 -5.81 -9.94 15.49
N GLY A 420 -6.13 -9.39 14.31
CA GLY A 420 -7.43 -8.82 13.99
C GLY A 420 -7.64 -7.41 14.51
N LYS A 421 -6.61 -6.71 14.99
CA LYS A 421 -6.71 -5.32 15.47
C LYS A 421 -6.64 -4.34 14.32
N THR A 422 -7.45 -3.31 14.41
CA THR A 422 -7.57 -2.30 13.37
C THR A 422 -6.55 -1.17 13.53
N SER A 423 -6.15 -0.58 12.40
CA SER A 423 -5.34 0.62 12.30
C SER A 423 -5.81 1.48 11.12
N ALA A 424 -5.42 2.75 11.08
CA ALA A 424 -5.80 3.64 9.98
C ALA A 424 -5.26 3.17 8.62
N CYS A 425 -4.05 2.58 8.60
CA CYS A 425 -3.49 1.88 7.45
C CYS A 425 -2.40 0.89 7.90
N SER A 426 -1.90 0.03 7.01
CA SER A 426 -0.88 -0.99 7.32
C SER A 426 0.46 -0.47 7.83
N PHE A 427 0.72 0.83 7.65
CA PHE A 427 1.95 1.50 8.08
C PHE A 427 1.73 2.35 9.34
N TYR A 428 0.49 2.46 9.83
CA TYR A 428 0.20 3.22 11.03
C TYR A 428 0.21 2.29 12.25
N PRO A 429 0.75 2.73 13.41
CA PRO A 429 0.65 1.96 14.64
C PRO A 429 -0.80 1.51 14.89
N GLY A 430 -0.96 0.23 15.21
CA GLY A 430 -2.24 -0.33 15.61
C GLY A 430 -2.72 0.31 16.91
N GLY A 431 -3.99 0.68 16.94
CA GLY A 431 -4.63 1.31 18.11
C GLY A 431 -6.16 1.22 18.09
N GLY A 432 -6.73 0.54 17.10
CA GLY A 432 -8.16 0.36 16.98
C GLY A 432 -8.66 -0.96 17.58
N ASP A 433 -9.97 -1.06 17.67
CA ASP A 433 -10.69 -2.23 18.18
C ASP A 433 -10.43 -3.47 17.30
N ASP A 434 -10.89 -4.62 17.77
CA ASP A 434 -10.94 -5.81 16.94
C ASP A 434 -11.89 -5.57 15.76
N VAL A 435 -11.51 -5.99 14.56
CA VAL A 435 -12.30 -5.78 13.34
C VAL A 435 -13.67 -6.48 13.39
N VAL A 436 -13.90 -7.42 14.32
CA VAL A 436 -15.26 -7.92 14.57
C VAL A 436 -16.27 -6.81 14.90
N ASP A 437 -15.80 -5.72 15.54
CA ASP A 437 -16.57 -4.54 15.91
C ASP A 437 -16.43 -3.38 14.90
N LEU A 438 -16.07 -3.70 13.65
CA LEU A 438 -15.68 -2.73 12.63
C LEU A 438 -16.64 -1.54 12.50
N LYS A 439 -17.97 -1.73 12.51
CA LYS A 439 -18.91 -0.62 12.34
C LYS A 439 -18.71 0.45 13.42
N ARG A 440 -18.67 0.03 14.68
CA ARG A 440 -18.46 0.92 15.82
C ARG A 440 -17.05 1.53 15.77
N GLY A 441 -16.02 0.72 15.52
CA GLY A 441 -14.64 1.17 15.46
C GLY A 441 -14.42 2.19 14.35
N TRP A 442 -14.96 1.93 13.15
CA TRP A 442 -14.90 2.83 12.00
C TRP A 442 -15.57 4.16 12.30
N GLU A 443 -16.72 4.20 12.96
CA GLU A 443 -17.40 5.46 13.25
C GLU A 443 -16.73 6.25 14.38
N ALA A 444 -16.37 5.59 15.49
CA ALA A 444 -16.09 6.24 16.76
C ALA A 444 -14.62 6.26 17.20
N SER A 445 -13.71 5.56 16.51
CA SER A 445 -12.33 5.46 16.98
C SER A 445 -11.58 6.80 16.87
N ALA A 446 -11.08 7.28 18.01
CA ALA A 446 -10.22 8.46 18.08
C ALA A 446 -8.89 8.28 17.31
N ALA A 447 -8.45 7.03 17.10
CA ALA A 447 -7.23 6.72 16.34
C ALA A 447 -7.30 7.17 14.87
N TYR A 448 -8.50 7.47 14.36
CA TYR A 448 -8.74 7.92 12.98
C TYR A 448 -8.83 9.45 12.85
N ALA A 449 -8.95 10.18 13.96
CA ALA A 449 -9.05 11.64 13.95
C ALA A 449 -7.90 12.35 13.20
N PRO A 450 -6.62 11.94 13.33
CA PRO A 450 -5.50 12.58 12.62
C PRO A 450 -5.60 12.50 11.09
N PHE A 451 -6.38 11.57 10.57
CA PHE A 451 -6.59 11.36 9.14
C PHE A 451 -7.85 12.07 8.65
N ARG A 452 -8.95 11.94 9.43
CA ARG A 452 -10.27 12.47 9.05
C ARG A 452 -10.38 13.98 9.17
N ASN A 453 -9.70 14.57 10.15
CA ASN A 453 -9.80 16.00 10.43
C ASN A 453 -8.69 16.81 9.76
N TYR A 454 -7.71 16.15 9.11
CA TYR A 454 -6.50 16.81 8.63
C TYR A 454 -6.78 17.99 7.69
N VAL A 455 -7.77 17.86 6.81
CA VAL A 455 -8.14 18.91 5.84
C VAL A 455 -8.58 20.19 6.57
N ASP A 456 -9.30 20.05 7.69
CA ASP A 456 -9.84 21.18 8.45
C ASP A 456 -8.79 21.80 9.39
N THR A 457 -7.83 20.99 9.85
CA THR A 457 -6.81 21.40 10.83
C THR A 457 -5.43 21.64 10.21
N ALA A 458 -5.31 21.62 8.88
CA ALA A 458 -4.02 21.71 8.21
C ALA A 458 -3.25 22.98 8.57
N GLU A 459 -1.95 22.84 8.80
CA GLU A 459 -1.02 23.95 8.99
C GLU A 459 -0.43 24.43 7.64
N GLU A 460 0.22 25.60 7.62
CA GLU A 460 0.99 26.02 6.45
C GLU A 460 2.21 25.11 6.24
N PRO A 461 2.56 24.77 4.99
CA PRO A 461 2.03 25.33 3.75
C PRO A 461 0.88 24.50 3.12
N CYS A 462 0.36 23.50 3.84
CA CYS A 462 -0.71 22.62 3.37
C CYS A 462 -2.06 23.33 3.37
N ARG A 463 -2.35 24.16 4.38
CA ARG A 463 -3.60 24.92 4.50
C ARG A 463 -3.91 25.77 3.27
N SER A 464 -2.89 26.41 2.70
CA SER A 464 -3.00 27.22 1.47
C SER A 464 -2.72 26.43 0.19
N CYS A 465 -2.54 25.11 0.26
CA CYS A 465 -2.22 24.29 -0.90
C CYS A 465 -3.49 23.94 -1.69
N PRO A 466 -3.55 24.19 -3.01
CA PRO A 466 -4.72 23.82 -3.81
C PRO A 466 -4.98 22.31 -3.83
N TYR A 467 -3.96 21.49 -3.54
CA TYR A 467 -4.07 20.03 -3.50
C TYR A 467 -4.40 19.46 -2.11
N LEU A 468 -4.77 20.29 -1.13
CA LEU A 468 -4.99 19.82 0.25
C LEU A 468 -6.00 18.68 0.35
N ARG A 469 -7.14 18.77 -0.33
CA ARG A 469 -8.20 17.74 -0.29
C ARG A 469 -7.79 16.43 -0.97
N THR A 470 -7.02 16.51 -2.05
CA THR A 470 -6.51 15.34 -2.78
C THR A 470 -5.33 14.69 -2.05
N CYS A 471 -4.32 15.48 -1.66
CA CYS A 471 -3.07 14.99 -1.07
C CYS A 471 -3.18 14.69 0.43
N ARG A 472 -3.99 15.47 1.17
CA ARG A 472 -4.19 15.37 2.63
C ARG A 472 -2.86 15.45 3.40
N GLY A 473 -2.00 16.36 2.93
CA GLY A 473 -0.71 16.67 3.56
C GLY A 473 0.35 15.59 3.49
N GLY A 474 0.12 14.49 2.77
CA GLY A 474 1.07 13.38 2.64
C GLY A 474 0.94 12.30 3.70
N CYS A 475 2.00 11.51 3.88
CA CYS A 475 1.94 10.29 4.67
C CYS A 475 2.00 10.53 6.17
N ARG A 476 0.93 10.18 6.89
CA ARG A 476 0.85 10.30 8.35
C ARG A 476 1.91 9.46 9.07
N ALA A 477 2.26 8.28 8.55
CA ALA A 477 3.31 7.43 9.14
C ALA A 477 4.70 8.07 9.02
N VAL A 478 4.98 8.77 7.90
CA VAL A 478 6.23 9.52 7.73
C VAL A 478 6.25 10.74 8.63
N ALA A 479 5.16 11.52 8.66
CA ALA A 479 5.03 12.67 9.53
C ALA A 479 5.26 12.29 11.00
N LEU A 480 4.58 11.24 11.49
CA LEU A 480 4.74 10.73 12.85
C LEU A 480 6.19 10.32 13.15
N PHE A 481 6.85 9.63 12.23
CA PHE A 481 8.24 9.21 12.43
C PHE A 481 9.21 10.39 12.52
N LEU A 482 9.10 11.35 11.60
CA LEU A 482 10.05 12.47 11.48
C LEU A 482 9.79 13.60 12.47
N THR A 483 8.54 13.83 12.85
CA THR A 483 8.14 14.98 13.67
C THR A 483 7.57 14.61 15.02
N ARG A 484 7.30 13.32 15.27
CA ARG A 484 6.52 12.82 16.43
C ARG A 484 5.08 13.31 16.47
N ARG A 485 4.58 13.84 15.34
CA ARG A 485 3.23 14.38 15.15
C ARG A 485 2.59 13.75 13.91
N ASP A 486 1.42 13.17 14.08
CA ASP A 486 0.61 12.61 12.99
C ASP A 486 -0.31 13.66 12.33
N ASP A 487 -0.52 14.80 12.99
CA ASP A 487 -1.24 15.98 12.48
C ASP A 487 -0.35 16.96 11.69
N ALA A 488 0.98 16.76 11.67
CA ALA A 488 1.92 17.63 10.95
C ALA A 488 1.96 17.34 9.43
N PRO A 489 2.19 18.34 8.55
CA PRO A 489 2.51 18.08 7.14
C PRO A 489 3.65 17.08 6.96
N ASP A 490 3.59 16.27 5.89
CA ASP A 490 4.69 15.35 5.53
C ASP A 490 5.98 16.16 5.27
N PRO A 491 7.02 16.01 6.12
CA PRO A 491 8.23 16.84 6.02
C PRO A 491 9.03 16.61 4.75
N GLU A 492 8.72 15.57 3.98
CA GLU A 492 9.40 15.25 2.73
C GLU A 492 8.71 15.82 1.50
N CYS A 493 7.54 16.45 1.66
CA CYS A 493 6.91 17.22 0.60
C CYS A 493 7.84 18.38 0.20
N PRO A 494 8.20 18.54 -1.08
CA PRO A 494 9.06 19.65 -1.52
C PRO A 494 8.51 21.04 -1.14
N ARG A 495 7.18 21.23 -1.18
CA ARG A 495 6.52 22.46 -0.70
C ARG A 495 6.72 22.72 0.79
N VAL A 496 6.66 21.66 1.62
CA VAL A 496 6.89 21.75 3.07
C VAL A 496 8.35 22.10 3.35
N GLU A 497 9.28 21.44 2.66
CA GLU A 497 10.71 21.74 2.77
C GLU A 497 11.04 23.19 2.39
N ASP A 498 10.43 23.70 1.32
CA ASP A 498 10.66 25.08 0.86
C ASP A 498 10.13 26.11 1.86
N HIS A 499 8.93 25.86 2.40
CA HIS A 499 8.34 26.68 3.45
C HIS A 499 9.19 26.70 4.72
N GLN A 500 9.78 25.56 5.11
CA GLN A 500 10.68 25.48 6.26
C GLN A 500 11.99 26.23 6.01
N ARG A 501 12.57 26.11 4.81
CA ARG A 501 13.80 26.83 4.42
C ARG A 501 13.59 28.33 4.38
N ALA A 502 12.43 28.81 3.94
CA ALA A 502 12.10 30.23 3.90
C ALA A 502 11.92 30.88 5.29
N ARG A 503 11.86 30.07 6.37
CA ARG A 503 11.73 30.54 7.76
C ARG A 503 13.05 30.51 8.54
N LEU A 504 14.09 29.90 7.98
CA LEU A 504 15.46 29.88 8.51
C LEU A 504 16.24 31.04 7.90
#